data_AF-A0A0V8JPT5-F1
#
_entry.id   AF-A0A0V8JPT5-F1
#
_cell.length_a   1.000
_cell.length_b   1.000
_cell.length_c   1.000
_cell.angle_alpha   90.00
_cell.angle_beta   90.00
_cell.angle_gamma   90.00
#
_symmetry.space_group_name_H-M   'P 1'
#
loop_
_entity.id
_entity.type
_entity.pdbx_description
1 polymer ?
#
loop_
_entity_poly.entity_id
_entity_poly.type
_entity_poly.pdbx_seq_one_letter_code
_entity_poly.pdbx_strand_id
1 'polypeptide(L)'
;MEDLFSLLIFIFVLIYVVVANREVVEKLTWQQRIGIAATFIMTIGFAVGCFYIGSQMLQNYIENGFIQMVIKIIMVIVVMTAAIKWMHLAFRKITNGLIGNDV
;
A
#
# COMPACT_ATOMS: atom_id res chain seq x y z
N MET A 1 17.03 -11.18 -12.42
CA MET A 1 17.52 -11.65 -11.09
C MET A 1 17.12 -10.67 -9.98
N GLU A 2 17.18 -9.36 -10.22
CA GLU A 2 16.72 -8.33 -9.28
C GLU A 2 15.22 -8.46 -8.92
N ASP A 3 14.36 -8.82 -9.88
CA ASP A 3 12.93 -9.02 -9.64
C ASP A 3 12.63 -10.21 -8.70
N LEU A 4 13.36 -11.31 -8.87
CA LEU A 4 13.23 -12.51 -8.02
C LEU A 4 13.66 -12.24 -6.58
N PHE A 5 14.75 -11.50 -6.41
CA PHE A 5 15.24 -11.10 -5.10
C PHE A 5 14.28 -10.13 -4.39
N SER A 6 13.75 -9.14 -5.13
CA SER A 6 12.75 -8.20 -4.61
C SER A 6 11.44 -8.89 -4.21
N LEU A 7 11.00 -9.87 -5.00
CA LEU A 7 9.82 -10.68 -4.70
C LEU A 7 10.02 -11.55 -3.45
N LEU A 8 11.20 -12.14 -3.29
CA LEU A 8 11.55 -12.89 -2.08
C LEU A 8 11.54 -12.00 -0.84
N ILE A 9 12.16 -10.81 -0.90
CA ILE A 9 12.13 -9.85 0.20
C ILE A 9 10.69 -9.48 0.55
N PHE A 10 9.86 -9.19 -0.46
CA PHE A 10 8.46 -8.86 -0.23
C PHE A 10 7.71 -9.97 0.51
N ILE A 11 7.90 -11.22 0.10
CA ILE A 11 7.31 -12.39 0.79
C ILE A 11 7.83 -12.51 2.22
N PHE A 12 9.14 -12.36 2.45
CA PHE A 12 9.72 -12.42 3.79
C PHE A 12 9.18 -11.33 4.71
N VAL A 13 9.03 -10.10 4.20
CA VAL A 13 8.44 -8.99 4.96
C VAL A 13 7.00 -9.29 5.32
N LEU A 14 6.19 -9.82 4.39
CA LEU A 14 4.82 -10.22 4.68
C LEU A 14 4.75 -11.29 5.77
N ILE A 15 5.58 -12.34 5.68
CA ILE A 15 5.64 -13.40 6.69
C ILE A 15 6.06 -12.81 8.04
N TYR A 16 7.10 -11.97 8.05
CA TYR A 16 7.57 -11.31 9.27
C TYR A 16 6.48 -10.48 9.93
N VAL A 17 5.75 -9.66 9.17
CA VAL A 17 4.66 -8.82 9.69
C VAL A 17 3.54 -9.68 10.28
N VAL A 18 3.17 -10.78 9.62
CA VAL A 18 2.14 -11.71 10.13
C VAL A 18 2.60 -12.40 11.41
N VAL A 19 3.86 -12.85 11.47
CA VAL A 19 4.43 -13.50 12.66
C VAL A 19 4.58 -12.53 13.81
N ALA A 20 5.06 -11.31 13.55
CA ALA A 20 5.24 -10.26 14.57
C ALA A 20 3.90 -9.79 15.16
N ASN A 21 2.82 -9.84 14.38
CA ASN A 21 1.47 -9.44 14.80
C ASN A 21 0.53 -10.64 15.00
N ARG A 22 1.08 -11.82 15.29
CA ARG A 22 0.32 -13.07 15.38
C ARG A 22 -0.89 -12.97 16.33
N GLU A 23 -0.74 -12.32 17.48
CA GLU A 23 -1.82 -12.14 18.45
C GLU A 23 -3.02 -11.37 17.90
N VAL A 24 -2.77 -10.38 17.04
CA VAL A 24 -3.82 -9.61 16.36
C VAL A 24 -4.46 -10.47 15.29
N VAL A 25 -3.65 -11.19 14.51
CA VAL A 25 -4.14 -12.06 13.43
C VAL A 25 -5.01 -13.20 13.96
N GLU A 26 -4.66 -13.78 15.11
CA GLU A 26 -5.44 -14.84 15.76
C GLU A 26 -6.83 -14.37 16.22
N LYS A 27 -6.99 -13.09 16.56
CA LYS A 27 -8.29 -12.49 16.93
C LYS A 27 -9.20 -12.23 15.73
N LEU A 28 -8.68 -12.27 14.51
CA LEU A 28 -9.46 -12.04 13.29
C LEU A 28 -10.16 -13.29 12.82
N THR A 29 -11.43 -13.15 12.42
CA THR A 29 -12.17 -14.23 11.75
C THR A 29 -11.60 -14.50 10.36
N TRP A 30 -11.86 -15.69 9.82
CA TRP A 30 -11.45 -16.07 8.46
C TRP A 30 -11.91 -15.05 7.40
N GLN A 31 -13.15 -14.55 7.52
CA GLN A 31 -13.68 -13.53 6.62
C GLN A 31 -12.95 -12.19 6.73
N GLN A 32 -12.58 -11.77 7.95
CA GLN A 32 -11.83 -10.53 8.16
C GLN A 32 -10.41 -10.61 7.58
N ARG A 33 -9.75 -11.76 7.70
CA ARG A 33 -8.43 -12.00 7.09
C ARG A 33 -8.47 -11.86 5.57
N ILE A 34 -9.47 -12.45 4.93
CA ILE A 34 -9.68 -12.31 3.49
C ILE A 34 -9.95 -10.84 3.13
N GLY A 35 -10.80 -10.15 3.89
CA GLY A 35 -11.11 -8.73 3.66
C GLY A 35 -9.88 -7.82 3.74
N ILE A 36 -9.02 -8.05 4.74
CA ILE A 36 -7.74 -7.33 4.90
C ILE A 36 -6.82 -7.60 3.72
N ALA A 37 -6.64 -8.87 3.34
CA ALA A 37 -5.79 -9.25 2.21
C ALA A 37 -6.27 -8.65 0.89
N ALA A 38 -7.57 -8.70 0.62
CA ALA A 38 -8.17 -8.12 -0.57
C ALA A 38 -8.00 -6.59 -0.59
N THR A 39 -8.21 -5.93 0.54
CA THR A 39 -8.02 -4.48 0.67
C THR A 39 -6.57 -4.09 0.41
N PHE A 40 -5.61 -4.82 0.99
CA PHE A 40 -4.19 -4.59 0.76
C PHE A 40 -3.80 -4.69 -0.71
N ILE A 41 -4.27 -5.73 -1.41
CA ILE A 41 -4.04 -5.91 -2.86
C ILE A 41 -4.66 -4.76 -3.66
N MET A 42 -5.89 -4.37 -3.34
CA MET A 42 -6.56 -3.23 -4.00
C MET A 42 -5.80 -1.92 -3.78
N THR A 43 -5.29 -1.67 -2.58
CA THR A 43 -4.51 -0.46 -2.27
C THR A 43 -3.20 -0.43 -3.05
N ILE A 44 -2.49 -1.56 -3.18
CA ILE A 44 -1.31 -1.66 -4.03
C ILE A 44 -1.67 -1.38 -5.49
N GLY A 45 -2.72 -2.03 -6.00
CA GLY A 45 -3.18 -1.83 -7.38
C GLY A 45 -3.54 -0.37 -7.66
N PHE A 46 -4.20 0.29 -6.70
CA PHE A 46 -4.51 1.71 -6.77
C PHE A 46 -3.24 2.57 -6.84
N ALA A 47 -2.28 2.34 -5.94
CA ALA A 47 -1.02 3.10 -5.92
C ALA A 47 -0.23 2.93 -7.23
N VAL A 48 -0.12 1.70 -7.73
CA VAL A 48 0.52 1.40 -9.02
C VAL A 48 -0.21 2.12 -10.17
N GLY A 49 -1.54 2.07 -10.19
CA GLY A 49 -2.36 2.78 -11.19
C GLY A 49 -2.13 4.29 -11.15
N CYS A 50 -2.10 4.89 -9.96
CA CYS A 50 -1.80 6.31 -9.77
C CYS A 50 -0.41 6.67 -10.29
N PHE A 51 0.62 5.86 -10.01
CA PHE A 51 1.96 6.13 -10.48
C PHE A 51 2.11 5.96 -11.98
N TYR A 52 1.47 4.94 -12.56
CA TYR A 52 1.51 4.72 -14.00
C TYR A 52 0.83 5.87 -14.75
N ILE A 53 -0.45 6.14 -14.46
CA ILE A 53 -1.23 7.19 -15.13
C ILE A 53 -0.64 8.57 -14.83
N GLY A 54 -0.27 8.80 -13.58
CA GLY A 54 0.34 10.04 -13.11
C GLY A 54 1.64 10.37 -13.82
N SER A 55 2.52 9.38 -13.96
CA SER A 55 3.79 9.56 -14.67
C SER A 55 3.59 9.86 -16.16
N GLN A 56 2.63 9.20 -16.81
CA GLN A 56 2.32 9.42 -18.22
C GLN A 56 1.75 10.82 -18.44
N MET A 57 0.82 11.27 -17.58
CA MET A 57 0.30 12.63 -17.61
C MET A 57 1.42 13.66 -17.43
N LEU A 58 2.30 13.45 -16.44
CA LEU A 58 3.43 14.33 -16.18
C LEU A 58 4.36 14.50 -17.39
N GLN A 59 4.64 13.40 -18.10
CA GLN A 59 5.49 13.43 -19.29
C GLN A 59 4.86 14.19 -20.46
N ASN A 60 3.54 14.13 -20.60
CA ASN A 60 2.83 14.79 -21.69
C ASN A 60 2.71 16.31 -21.50
N TYR A 61 2.71 16.81 -20.26
CA TYR A 61 2.50 18.24 -19.96
C TYR A 61 3.77 19.00 -19.58
N ILE A 62 4.84 18.31 -19.18
CA ILE A 62 6.04 18.97 -18.65
C ILE A 62 7.27 18.36 -19.33
N GLU A 63 7.96 19.14 -20.16
CA GLU A 63 9.19 18.67 -20.83
C GLU A 63 10.43 18.76 -19.93
N ASN A 64 10.41 19.62 -18.90
CA ASN A 64 11.54 19.82 -18.01
C ASN A 64 11.72 18.65 -17.03
N GLY A 65 12.80 17.89 -17.21
CA GLY A 65 13.13 16.72 -16.39
C GLY A 65 13.29 17.00 -14.88
N PHE A 66 13.79 18.18 -14.49
CA PHE A 66 13.93 18.54 -13.09
C PHE A 66 12.56 18.74 -12.42
N ILE A 67 11.66 19.46 -13.09
CA ILE A 67 10.29 19.70 -12.61
C ILE A 67 9.51 18.37 -12.54
N GLN A 68 9.65 17.51 -13.55
CA GLN A 68 9.07 16.16 -13.50
C GLN A 68 9.54 15.37 -12.28
N MET A 69 10.83 15.41 -11.95
CA MET A 69 11.38 14.69 -10.79
C MET A 69 10.76 15.18 -9.48
N VAL A 70 10.68 16.51 -9.28
CA VAL A 70 10.08 17.10 -8.08
C VAL A 70 8.62 16.68 -7.93
N ILE A 71 7.83 16.72 -9.01
CA ILE A 71 6.41 16.36 -8.94
C ILE A 71 6.23 14.86 -8.71
N LYS A 72 7.07 13.99 -9.28
CA LYS A 72 7.05 12.55 -8.99
C LYS A 72 7.27 12.28 -7.50
N ILE A 73 8.21 12.97 -6.85
CA ILE A 73 8.45 12.84 -5.40
C ILE A 73 7.21 13.26 -4.61
N ILE A 74 6.62 14.41 -4.95
CA ILE A 74 5.38 14.89 -4.31
C ILE A 74 4.25 13.88 -4.51
N MET A 75 4.10 13.35 -5.71
CA MET A 75 3.09 12.34 -6.02
C MET A 75 3.24 11.07 -5.19
N VAL A 76 4.47 10.58 -5.01
CA VAL A 76 4.75 9.43 -4.13
C VAL A 76 4.29 9.71 -2.70
N ILE A 77 4.65 10.86 -2.14
CA ILE A 77 4.27 11.22 -0.77
C ILE A 77 2.74 11.29 -0.63
N VAL A 78 2.06 11.94 -1.58
CA VAL A 78 0.60 12.10 -1.55
C VAL A 78 -0.10 10.75 -1.69
N VAL A 79 0.29 9.94 -2.67
CA VAL A 79 -0.31 8.62 -2.91
C VAL A 79 -0.08 7.70 -1.72
N MET A 80 1.13 7.67 -1.15
CA MET A 80 1.42 6.88 0.05
C MET A 80 0.59 7.32 1.25
N THR A 81 0.53 8.63 1.52
CA THR A 81 -0.26 9.15 2.65
C THR A 81 -1.75 8.81 2.49
N ALA A 82 -2.28 8.95 1.27
CA ALA A 82 -3.65 8.59 0.96
C ALA A 82 -3.89 7.08 1.12
N ALA A 83 -3.00 6.25 0.56
CA ALA A 83 -3.07 4.80 0.64
C ALA A 83 -3.08 4.31 2.10
N ILE A 84 -2.19 4.84 2.94
CA ILE A 84 -2.11 4.51 4.37
C ILE A 84 -3.43 4.88 5.06
N LYS A 85 -3.92 6.11 4.89
CA LYS A 85 -5.18 6.55 5.51
C LYS A 85 -6.36 5.68 5.10
N TRP A 86 -6.47 5.37 3.80
CA TRP A 86 -7.53 4.52 3.28
C TRP A 86 -7.46 3.09 3.82
N MET A 87 -6.25 2.53 3.86
CA MET A 87 -6.01 1.19 4.39
C MET A 87 -6.34 1.11 5.88
N HIS A 88 -5.97 2.12 6.69
CA HIS A 88 -6.35 2.20 8.10
C HIS A 88 -7.87 2.27 8.29
N LEU A 89 -8.55 3.13 7.54
CA LEU A 89 -10.02 3.26 7.60
C LEU A 89 -10.71 1.95 7.21
N ALA A 90 -10.24 1.30 6.15
CA ALA A 90 -10.78 0.02 5.69
C ALA A 90 -10.54 -1.09 6.72
N PHE A 91 -9.32 -1.19 7.28
CA PHE A 91 -8.99 -2.18 8.30
C PHE A 91 -9.81 -1.97 9.56
N ARG A 92 -9.96 -0.73 10.02
CA ARG A 92 -10.83 -0.42 11.16
C ARG A 92 -12.26 -0.89 10.92
N LYS A 93 -12.79 -0.65 9.72
CA LYS A 93 -14.16 -1.06 9.35
C LYS A 93 -14.32 -2.58 9.24
N ILE A 94 -13.35 -3.27 8.63
CA ILE A 94 -13.37 -4.73 8.45
C ILE A 94 -13.20 -5.45 9.81
N THR A 95 -12.33 -4.92 10.66
CA THR A 95 -11.95 -5.54 11.92
C THR A 95 -12.80 -5.09 13.11
N ASN A 96 -13.85 -4.29 12.88
CA ASN A 96 -14.69 -3.68 13.92
C ASN A 96 -13.87 -2.93 14.99
N GLY A 97 -12.76 -2.29 14.59
CA GLY A 97 -11.90 -1.53 15.49
C GLY A 97 -10.79 -2.31 16.19
N LEU A 98 -10.61 -3.61 15.92
CA LEU A 98 -9.46 -4.38 16.44
C LEU A 98 -8.12 -3.89 15.86
N ILE A 99 -8.13 -3.29 14.67
CA ILE A 99 -6.94 -2.74 13.99
C ILE A 99 -7.21 -1.27 13.64
N GLY A 100 -6.24 -0.39 13.92
CA GLY A 100 -6.28 1.03 13.52
C GLY A 100 -6.80 2.00 14.60
N ASN A 101 -6.59 1.68 15.88
CA ASN A 101 -6.90 2.58 17.01
C ASN A 101 -5.75 3.55 17.35
N ASP A 102 -4.57 3.34 16.75
CA ASP A 102 -3.31 3.97 17.17
C ASP A 102 -2.83 5.08 16.21
N VAL A 103 -3.67 5.53 15.28
CA VAL A 103 -3.36 6.56 14.26
C VAL A 103 -4.39 7.67 14.24
#